data_AF-A0A6I5IB83-F1
#
_entry.id   AF-A0A6I5IB83-F1
#
_cell.length_a   1.000
_cell.length_b   1.000
_cell.length_c   1.000
_cell.angle_alpha   90.00
_cell.angle_beta   90.00
_cell.angle_gamma   90.00
#
_symmetry.space_group_name_H-M   'P 1'
#
loop_
_entity.id
_entity.type
_entity.pdbx_description
1 polymer ?
#
loop_
_entity_poly.entity_id
_entity_poly.type
_entity_poly.pdbx_seq_one_letter_code
_entity_poly.pdbx_strand_id
1 'polypeptide(L)'
;MSVQGYEEYLLLRRSVEALIAEHDRLVEMAAQLNNKLSEAERQLAAKEEEVKELKSRYERAKFSGAILGSGEDAVTARRRVSELVREIDKCIALLDR
;
A
#
# COMPACT_ATOMS: atom_id res chain seq x y z
N MET A 1 51.38 3.35 38.14
CA MET A 1 51.15 3.24 36.69
C MET A 1 51.94 4.34 36.02
N SER A 2 52.59 4.10 34.87
CA SER A 2 53.31 5.16 34.15
C SER A 2 52.31 6.23 33.68
N VAL A 3 52.74 7.50 33.65
CA VAL A 3 51.92 8.63 33.16
C VAL A 3 51.37 8.33 31.77
N GLN A 4 52.18 7.69 30.93
CA GLN A 4 51.82 7.27 29.58
C GLN A 4 50.66 6.25 29.54
N GLY A 5 50.63 5.27 30.46
CA GLY A 5 49.53 4.31 30.53
C GLY A 5 48.21 4.91 31.04
N TYR A 6 48.27 6.02 31.79
CA TYR A 6 47.06 6.74 32.24
C TYR A 6 46.46 7.60 31.11
N GLU A 7 47.29 8.23 30.28
CA GLU A 7 46.85 8.98 29.10
C GLU A 7 46.18 8.08 28.05
N GLU A 8 46.76 6.92 27.76
CA GLU A 8 46.19 5.92 26.84
C GLU A 8 44.82 5.41 27.34
N TYR A 9 44.70 5.15 28.64
CA TYR A 9 43.43 4.77 29.26
C TYR A 9 42.36 5.84 29.09
N LEU A 10 42.69 7.12 29.30
CA LEU A 10 41.74 8.23 29.14
C LEU A 10 41.30 8.40 27.68
N LEU A 11 42.20 8.21 26.72
CA LEU A 11 41.87 8.24 25.30
C LEU A 11 40.92 7.11 24.93
N LEU A 12 41.22 5.89 25.34
CA LEU A 12 40.36 4.73 25.08
C LEU A 12 38.97 4.92 25.69
N ARG A 13 38.90 5.39 26.94
CA ARG A 13 37.63 5.66 27.62
C ARG A 13 36.77 6.66 26.84
N ARG A 14 37.35 7.77 26.39
CA ARG A 14 36.62 8.78 25.57
C ARG A 14 36.12 8.19 24.26
N SER A 15 36.95 7.38 23.58
CA SER A 15 36.55 6.74 22.33
C SER A 15 35.38 5.76 22.53
N VAL A 16 35.39 5.00 23.62
CA VAL A 16 34.30 4.09 23.98
C VAL A 16 33.03 4.86 24.32
N GLU A 17 33.12 5.94 25.11
CA GLU A 17 31.97 6.80 25.43
C GLU A 17 31.36 7.41 24.16
N ALA A 18 32.19 7.90 23.23
CA ALA A 18 31.72 8.42 21.94
C ALA A 18 31.06 7.35 21.07
N LEU A 19 31.61 6.14 21.05
CA LEU A 19 31.06 5.01 20.29
C LEU A 19 29.67 4.60 20.82
N ILE A 20 29.52 4.55 22.15
CA ILE A 20 28.22 4.24 22.78
C ILE A 20 27.19 5.32 22.43
N ALA A 21 27.58 6.60 22.52
CA ALA A 21 26.69 7.70 22.19
C ALA A 21 26.21 7.65 20.73
N GLU A 22 27.10 7.36 19.77
CA GLU A 22 26.69 7.23 18.36
C GLU A 22 25.85 5.98 18.13
N HIS A 23 26.16 4.86 18.81
CA HIS A 23 25.34 3.65 18.75
C HIS A 23 23.90 3.95 19.20
N ASP A 24 23.73 4.60 20.34
CA ASP A 24 22.40 4.92 20.88
C ASP A 24 21.65 5.87 19.94
N ARG A 25 22.34 6.84 19.35
CA ARG A 25 21.78 7.73 18.32
C ARG A 25 21.31 6.95 17.09
N LEU A 26 22.09 5.98 16.62
CA LEU A 26 21.74 5.14 15.47
C LEU A 26 20.53 4.24 15.78
N VAL A 27 20.46 3.69 16.99
CA VAL A 27 19.30 2.88 17.44
C VAL A 27 18.04 3.74 17.46
N GLU A 28 18.11 4.96 18.00
CA GLU A 28 16.97 5.88 18.01
C GLU A 28 16.55 6.25 16.57
N MET A 29 17.50 6.58 15.70
CA MET A 29 17.21 6.87 14.29
C MET A 29 16.57 5.68 13.57
N ALA A 30 17.04 4.46 13.81
CA ALA A 30 16.46 3.25 13.23
C ALA A 30 15.02 3.05 13.70
N ALA A 31 14.74 3.24 14.99
CA ALA A 31 13.38 3.17 15.54
C ALA A 31 12.46 4.24 14.91
N GLN A 32 12.94 5.47 14.79
CA GLN A 32 12.19 6.55 14.14
C GLN A 32 11.90 6.26 12.66
N LEU A 33 12.87 5.74 11.93
CA LEU A 33 12.71 5.36 10.52
C LEU A 33 11.71 4.20 10.36
N ASN A 34 11.76 3.18 11.21
CA ASN A 34 10.80 2.08 11.20
C ASN A 34 9.37 2.58 11.47
N ASN A 35 9.19 3.51 12.41
CA ASN A 35 7.88 4.11 12.68
C ASN A 35 7.36 4.90 11.48
N LYS A 36 8.22 5.69 10.82
CA LYS A 36 7.86 6.43 9.60
C LYS A 36 7.52 5.51 8.43
N LEU A 37 8.27 4.41 8.28
CA LEU A 37 8.00 3.40 7.25
C LEU A 37 6.63 2.76 7.47
N SER A 38 6.36 2.29 8.69
CA SER A 38 5.06 1.69 9.01
C SER A 38 3.90 2.65 8.80
N GLU A 39 4.07 3.93 9.14
CA GLU A 39 3.04 4.94 8.87
C GLU A 39 2.83 5.18 7.37
N ALA A 40 3.91 5.29 6.59
CA ALA A 40 3.82 5.44 5.15
C ALA A 40 3.15 4.23 4.47
N GLU A 41 3.45 3.01 4.92
CA GLU A 41 2.81 1.78 4.44
C GLU A 41 1.31 1.77 4.74
N ARG A 42 0.90 2.19 5.94
CA ARG A 42 -0.53 2.32 6.28
C ARG A 42 -1.24 3.33 5.40
N GLN A 43 -0.63 4.49 5.18
CA GLN A 43 -1.20 5.52 4.32
C GLN A 43 -1.30 5.05 2.87
N LEU A 44 -0.28 4.34 2.37
CA LEU A 44 -0.28 3.77 1.02
C LEU A 44 -1.43 2.76 0.87
N ALA A 45 -1.57 1.81 1.79
CA ALA A 45 -2.64 0.82 1.76
C ALA A 45 -4.04 1.48 1.78
N ALA A 46 -4.23 2.51 2.61
CA ALA A 46 -5.48 3.26 2.64
C ALA A 46 -5.77 3.97 1.32
N LYS A 47 -4.75 4.57 0.69
CA LYS A 47 -4.89 5.23 -0.63
C LYS A 47 -5.14 4.24 -1.75
N GLU A 48 -4.52 3.06 -1.72
CA GLU A 48 -4.78 2.01 -2.69
C GLU A 48 -6.24 1.52 -2.63
N GLU A 49 -6.79 1.35 -1.43
CA GLU A 49 -8.20 0.98 -1.26
C GLU A 49 -9.13 2.11 -1.73
N GLU A 50 -8.82 3.37 -1.41
CA GLU A 50 -9.56 4.53 -1.91
C GLU A 50 -9.56 4.57 -3.45
N VAL A 51 -8.40 4.34 -4.07
CA VAL A 51 -8.28 4.26 -5.54
C VAL A 51 -9.11 3.13 -6.12
N LYS A 52 -9.10 1.95 -5.48
CA LYS A 52 -9.91 0.79 -5.90
C LYS A 52 -11.40 1.08 -5.79
N GLU A 53 -11.83 1.71 -4.70
CA GLU A 53 -13.21 2.12 -4.51
C GLU A 53 -13.63 3.15 -5.56
N LEU A 54 -12.80 4.17 -5.82
CA LEU A 54 -13.06 5.19 -6.84
C LEU A 54 -13.14 4.58 -8.24
N LYS A 55 -12.25 3.65 -8.59
CA LYS A 55 -12.33 2.89 -9.85
C LYS A 55 -13.64 2.11 -9.95
N SER A 56 -14.04 1.42 -8.88
CA SER A 56 -15.32 0.69 -8.84
C SER A 56 -16.53 1.62 -9.01
N ARG A 57 -16.53 2.77 -8.32
CA ARG A 57 -17.56 3.81 -8.46
C ARG A 57 -17.60 4.38 -9.87
N TYR A 58 -16.44 4.65 -10.47
CA TYR A 58 -16.32 5.15 -11.83
C TYR A 58 -16.87 4.14 -12.85
N GLU A 59 -16.50 2.87 -12.77
CA GLU A 59 -17.02 1.84 -13.67
C GLU A 59 -18.54 1.66 -13.52
N ARG A 60 -19.06 1.70 -12.29
CA ARG A 60 -20.52 1.68 -12.05
C ARG A 60 -21.22 2.89 -12.68
N ALA A 61 -20.68 4.09 -12.49
CA ALA A 61 -21.24 5.31 -13.06
C ALA A 61 -21.18 5.32 -14.59
N LYS A 62 -20.05 4.89 -15.17
CA LYS A 62 -19.86 4.76 -16.62
C LYS A 62 -20.83 3.75 -17.21
N PHE A 63 -21.00 2.59 -16.58
CA PHE A 63 -21.94 1.57 -17.01
C PHE A 63 -23.40 2.05 -16.90
N SER A 64 -23.76 2.71 -15.80
CA SER A 64 -25.10 3.31 -15.64
C SER A 64 -25.37 4.39 -16.69
N GLY A 65 -24.40 5.27 -16.94
CA GLY A 65 -24.48 6.29 -17.99
C GLY A 65 -24.58 5.70 -19.38
N ALA A 66 -23.84 4.62 -19.67
CA ALA A 66 -23.95 3.90 -20.93
C ALA A 66 -25.33 3.23 -21.08
N ILE A 67 -25.88 2.61 -20.04
CA ILE A 67 -27.21 1.99 -20.11
C ILE A 67 -28.32 3.03 -20.33
N LEU A 68 -28.26 4.16 -19.62
CA LEU A 68 -29.31 5.19 -19.63
C LEU A 68 -29.17 6.17 -20.81
N GLY A 69 -27.98 6.28 -21.39
CA GLY A 69 -27.68 7.17 -22.50
C GLY A 69 -28.19 6.67 -23.85
N SER A 70 -28.29 7.59 -24.81
CA SER A 70 -28.47 7.29 -26.23
C SER A 70 -27.13 7.54 -26.94
N GLY A 71 -26.56 6.49 -27.56
CA GLY A 71 -25.25 6.58 -28.20
C GLY A 71 -24.58 5.21 -28.38
N GLU A 72 -23.38 5.21 -28.95
CA GLU A 72 -22.59 4.00 -29.27
C GLU A 72 -22.21 3.21 -28.00
N ASP A 73 -21.90 3.92 -26.91
CA ASP A 73 -21.64 3.33 -25.59
C ASP A 73 -22.86 2.57 -25.04
N ALA A 74 -24.06 3.06 -25.32
CA ALA A 74 -25.31 2.42 -24.89
C ALA A 74 -25.62 1.14 -25.64
N VAL A 75 -25.29 1.11 -26.94
CA VAL A 75 -25.38 -0.12 -27.75
C VAL A 75 -24.40 -1.17 -27.22
N THR A 76 -23.18 -0.74 -26.90
CA THR A 76 -22.13 -1.61 -26.36
C THR A 76 -22.51 -2.17 -24.98
N ALA A 77 -23.04 -1.33 -24.08
CA ALA A 77 -23.51 -1.76 -22.76
C ALA A 77 -24.68 -2.75 -22.87
N ARG A 78 -25.68 -2.47 -23.71
CA ARG A 78 -26.82 -3.38 -23.95
C ARG A 78 -26.37 -4.73 -24.48
N ARG A 79 -25.44 -4.76 -25.44
CA ARG A 79 -24.89 -6.01 -25.98
C ARG A 79 -24.21 -6.84 -24.89
N ARG A 80 -23.40 -6.20 -24.03
CA ARG A 80 -22.69 -6.87 -22.95
C ARG A 80 -23.63 -7.43 -21.88
N VAL A 81 -24.73 -6.73 -21.58
CA VAL A 81 -25.81 -7.24 -20.73
C VAL A 81 -26.49 -8.46 -21.37
N SER A 82 -26.81 -8.41 -22.67
CA SER A 82 -27.43 -9.54 -23.38
C SER A 82 -26.53 -10.77 -23.44
N GLU A 83 -25.21 -10.59 -23.58
CA GLU A 83 -24.24 -11.69 -23.52
C GLU A 83 -24.18 -12.32 -22.11
N LEU A 84 -24.13 -11.50 -21.06
CA LEU A 84 -24.14 -11.99 -19.66
C LEU A 84 -25.43 -12.76 -19.32
N VAL A 85 -26.60 -12.26 -19.72
CA VAL A 85 -27.88 -12.96 -19.50
C VAL A 85 -27.87 -14.33 -20.16
N ARG A 86 -27.36 -14.45 -21.39
CA ARG A 86 -27.25 -15.74 -22.09
C ARG A 86 -26.31 -16.72 -21.39
N GLU A 87 -25.24 -16.25 -20.76
CA GLU A 87 -24.34 -17.11 -19.98
C GLU A 87 -25.01 -17.58 -18.70
N ILE A 88 -25.75 -16.71 -18.01
CA ILE A 88 -26.55 -17.08 -16.83
C ILE A 88 -27.58 -18.14 -17.21
N ASP A 89 -28.32 -17.95 -18.31
CA ASP A 89 -29.31 -18.92 -18.79
C ASP A 89 -28.67 -20.29 -19.08
N LYS A 90 -27.47 -20.31 -19.68
CA LYS A 90 -26.70 -21.55 -19.89
C LYS A 90 -26.29 -22.21 -18.58
N CYS A 91 -25.86 -21.44 -17.58
CA CYS A 91 -25.51 -21.98 -16.27
C CYS A 91 -26.73 -22.52 -15.52
N ILE A 92 -27.88 -21.85 -15.59
CA ILE A 92 -29.14 -22.32 -15.00
C ILE A 92 -29.57 -23.63 -15.66
N ALA A 93 -29.53 -23.71 -16.99
CA ALA A 93 -29.86 -24.94 -17.72
C ALA A 93 -28.93 -26.12 -17.39
N LEU A 94 -27.70 -25.86 -16.92
CA LEU A 94 -26.78 -26.88 -16.43
C LEU A 94 -27.07 -27.32 -14.99
N LEU A 95 -27.78 -26.51 -14.20
CA LEU A 95 -28.18 -26.82 -12.81
C LEU A 95 -29.52 -27.55 -12.72
N ASP A 96 -30.42 -27.39 -13.70
CA ASP A 96 -31.71 -28.10 -13.79
C ASP A 96 -31.58 -29.55 -14.32
N ARG A 97 -30.38 -30.16 -14.22
CA ARG A 97 -30.09 -31.54 -14.60
C ARG A 97 -29.66 -32.39 -13.41
#